data_AF-A0A061SF34-F1
#
_entry.id   AF-A0A061SF34-F1
#
_cell.length_a   1.000
_cell.length_b   1.000
_cell.length_c   1.000
_cell.angle_alpha   90.00
_cell.angle_beta   90.00
_cell.angle_gamma   90.00
#
_symmetry.space_group_name_H-M   'P 1'
#
loop_
_entity.id
_entity.type
_entity.pdbx_description
1 polymer ?
#
loop_
_entity_poly.entity_id
_entity_poly.type
_entity_poly.pdbx_seq_one_letter_code
_entity_poly.pdbx_strand_id
1 'polypeptide(L)'
;RSSSGDEEEDPGQASGAYIFRPDAVFNVSETGSIDLEIIDGPVVQEARQRHSSWASVTHRLWRGWHHMEAEWTVGPIPTSDGFGREVVSRWGTELSTDGRFWTDANGREMMPRDLDKRETWTLDVKEPVAGNFYPVTSAAFVRDLAKPAEFYVLTDRAQAATSLSSGQLEFMIHRRTTTDDRRGVGEPLDETTCDCHDCDCPVRVGLTVRGTHILGLEHPQRSSAARRSAQQDLNDPPLMVFAEAGALSSPSSPATPWAGALPSNVHLLTLLETERGALLLRLAHLYEAGEAGSLGSPACVDIGELLGDSVSAVRELSLTGTPRRDPQARRRFGSRRLSPVNATEAEIECSGKRWPEVLMPMQIRTWEVRLGGANQDIAASR
;
A
#
# COMPACT_ATOMS: atom_id res chain seq x y z
N ARG A 1 24.33 1.23 -7.71
CA ARG A 1 25.20 2.42 -7.69
C ARG A 1 24.51 3.49 -8.51
N SER A 2 24.35 4.66 -7.94
CA SER A 2 23.74 5.83 -8.58
C SER A 2 24.69 6.44 -9.60
N SER A 3 24.15 6.85 -10.75
CA SER A 3 24.87 7.65 -11.72
C SER A 3 25.17 9.04 -11.20
N SER A 4 26.40 9.52 -11.39
CA SER A 4 26.78 10.92 -11.17
C SER A 4 26.58 11.80 -12.40
N GLY A 5 26.10 11.22 -13.51
CA GLY A 5 25.96 11.88 -14.81
C GLY A 5 27.15 11.64 -15.74
N ASP A 6 26.89 11.63 -17.05
CA ASP A 6 27.90 11.43 -18.11
C ASP A 6 28.02 12.67 -18.99
N GLU A 7 29.17 12.86 -19.64
CA GLU A 7 29.41 14.02 -20.50
C GLU A 7 28.92 13.85 -21.96
N GLU A 8 28.62 12.62 -22.42
CA GLU A 8 28.49 12.33 -23.87
C GLU A 8 27.07 12.21 -24.45
N GLU A 9 26.05 11.68 -23.72
CA GLU A 9 24.72 11.43 -24.31
C GLU A 9 23.55 12.25 -23.71
N ASP A 10 23.68 12.73 -22.47
CA ASP A 10 22.79 13.72 -21.85
C ASP A 10 23.60 14.48 -20.80
N PRO A 11 24.06 15.73 -21.06
CA PRO A 11 25.16 16.33 -20.31
C PRO A 11 24.86 16.43 -18.81
N GLY A 12 25.42 15.46 -18.08
CA GLY A 12 25.40 15.33 -16.63
C GLY A 12 24.07 14.90 -16.00
N GLN A 13 23.22 14.11 -16.65
CA GLN A 13 22.03 13.56 -15.98
C GLN A 13 22.44 12.55 -14.89
N ALA A 14 22.42 12.99 -13.62
CA ALA A 14 22.67 12.15 -12.45
C ALA A 14 21.39 11.47 -11.94
N SER A 15 21.54 10.47 -11.08
CA SER A 15 20.43 10.03 -10.23
C SER A 15 20.31 10.97 -9.02
N GLY A 16 19.08 11.26 -8.60
CA GLY A 16 18.79 12.18 -7.51
C GLY A 16 17.40 11.96 -6.93
N ALA A 17 16.82 13.01 -6.35
CA ALA A 17 15.52 12.94 -5.67
C ALA A 17 14.38 12.47 -6.60
N TYR A 18 14.41 12.83 -7.87
CA TYR A 18 13.38 12.54 -8.86
C TYR A 18 13.80 11.42 -9.82
N ILE A 19 15.04 11.45 -10.29
CA ILE A 19 15.52 10.56 -11.35
C ILE A 19 16.25 9.36 -10.73
N PHE A 20 15.81 8.16 -11.11
CA PHE A 20 16.56 6.93 -10.90
C PHE A 20 17.38 6.64 -12.16
N ARG A 21 18.71 6.62 -12.02
CA ARG A 21 19.65 6.29 -13.11
C ARG A 21 20.78 5.40 -12.56
N PRO A 22 20.65 4.07 -12.67
CA PRO A 22 21.64 3.15 -12.13
C PRO A 22 22.82 2.93 -13.09
N ASP A 23 24.05 3.05 -12.59
CA ASP A 23 25.27 2.70 -13.36
C ASP A 23 25.64 1.22 -13.25
N ALA A 24 25.47 0.65 -12.05
CA ALA A 24 25.94 -0.69 -11.73
C ALA A 24 25.17 -1.33 -10.58
N VAL A 25 25.09 -2.66 -10.61
CA VAL A 25 24.55 -3.49 -9.53
C VAL A 25 25.68 -3.86 -8.57
N PHE A 26 25.38 -3.92 -7.27
CA PHE A 26 26.31 -4.36 -6.23
C PHE A 26 25.58 -5.26 -5.24
N ASN A 27 26.33 -6.14 -4.57
CA ASN A 27 25.82 -6.89 -3.44
C ASN A 27 26.05 -6.10 -2.15
N VAL A 28 25.04 -6.07 -1.29
CA VAL A 28 25.13 -5.40 0.02
C VAL A 28 26.08 -6.14 0.95
N SER A 29 26.24 -7.46 0.80
CA SER A 29 27.24 -8.24 1.54
C SER A 29 28.65 -7.99 0.99
N GLU A 30 29.50 -7.38 1.82
CA GLU A 30 30.88 -7.01 1.48
C GLU A 30 31.82 -8.22 1.42
N THR A 31 31.58 -9.24 2.26
CA THR A 31 32.40 -10.46 2.35
C THR A 31 31.82 -11.62 1.54
N GLY A 32 30.60 -11.47 1.00
CA GLY A 32 29.82 -12.55 0.40
C GLY A 32 29.21 -13.51 1.43
N SER A 33 29.49 -13.34 2.72
CA SER A 33 28.88 -14.09 3.82
C SER A 33 27.74 -13.29 4.46
N ILE A 34 26.71 -13.99 4.94
CA ILE A 34 25.60 -13.41 5.70
C ILE A 34 25.67 -14.01 7.09
N ASP A 35 25.69 -13.16 8.11
CA ASP A 35 25.64 -13.62 9.50
C ASP A 35 24.18 -13.94 9.85
N LEU A 36 23.92 -15.21 10.21
CA LEU A 36 22.58 -15.75 10.43
C LEU A 36 22.40 -16.18 11.89
N GLU A 37 21.35 -15.67 12.52
CA GLU A 37 20.84 -16.14 13.82
C GLU A 37 19.42 -16.70 13.63
N ILE A 38 19.18 -17.92 14.12
CA ILE A 38 17.87 -18.56 14.11
C ILE A 38 17.32 -18.59 15.53
N ILE A 39 16.09 -18.11 15.70
CA ILE A 39 15.35 -18.16 16.97
C ILE A 39 14.09 -18.97 16.74
N ASP A 40 13.96 -20.07 17.48
CA ASP A 40 12.80 -20.95 17.42
C ASP A 40 11.98 -20.80 18.70
N GLY A 41 10.82 -20.17 18.58
CA GLY A 41 9.91 -19.87 19.68
C GLY A 41 8.50 -20.43 19.46
N PRO A 42 7.70 -20.59 20.54
CA PRO A 42 6.36 -21.17 20.43
C PRO A 42 5.34 -20.28 19.69
N VAL A 43 5.63 -18.98 19.58
CA VAL A 43 4.75 -17.96 18.95
C VAL A 43 5.30 -17.50 17.60
N VAL A 44 6.62 -17.38 17.47
CA VAL A 44 7.29 -16.89 16.28
C VAL A 44 8.62 -17.61 16.09
N GLN A 45 8.95 -17.89 14.84
CA GLN A 45 10.28 -18.31 14.42
C GLN A 45 10.93 -17.16 13.66
N GLU A 46 12.18 -16.84 13.99
CA GLU A 46 12.92 -15.75 13.35
C GLU A 46 14.19 -16.25 12.68
N ALA A 47 14.48 -15.73 11.49
CA ALA A 47 15.78 -15.82 10.85
C ALA A 47 16.33 -14.40 10.66
N ARG A 48 17.28 -14.02 11.52
CA ARG A 48 17.92 -12.71 11.53
C ARG A 48 19.19 -12.76 10.70
N GLN A 49 19.21 -12.01 9.61
CA GLN A 49 20.30 -11.97 8.64
C GLN A 49 20.95 -10.60 8.66
N ARG A 50 22.24 -10.54 8.98
CA ARG A 50 23.05 -9.34 8.82
C ARG A 50 23.89 -9.48 7.55
N HIS A 51 23.58 -8.67 6.54
CA HIS A 51 24.28 -8.66 5.25
C HIS A 51 25.55 -7.82 5.31
N SER A 52 25.52 -6.68 6.02
CA SER A 52 26.67 -5.80 6.24
C SER A 52 26.54 -5.09 7.59
N SER A 53 27.47 -4.18 7.91
CA SER A 53 27.38 -3.32 9.09
C SER A 53 26.20 -2.33 9.05
N TRP A 54 25.63 -2.09 7.87
CA TRP A 54 24.58 -1.09 7.63
C TRP A 54 23.32 -1.69 6.99
N ALA A 55 23.21 -3.02 6.90
CA ALA A 55 22.03 -3.67 6.32
C ALA A 55 21.75 -5.04 6.93
N SER A 56 20.51 -5.22 7.37
CA SER A 56 19.99 -6.47 7.94
C SER A 56 18.53 -6.70 7.58
N VAL A 57 18.11 -7.96 7.56
CA VAL A 57 16.72 -8.37 7.41
C VAL A 57 16.38 -9.45 8.45
N THR A 58 15.24 -9.32 9.10
CA THR A 58 14.68 -10.35 9.99
C THR A 58 13.44 -10.92 9.33
N HIS A 59 13.49 -12.22 9.01
CA HIS A 59 12.32 -12.96 8.53
C HIS A 59 11.60 -13.54 9.73
N ARG A 60 10.28 -13.35 9.82
CA ARG A 60 9.43 -13.89 10.88
C ARG A 60 8.34 -14.77 10.31
N LEU A 61 8.18 -15.94 10.90
CA LEU A 61 7.06 -16.84 10.69
C LEU A 61 6.26 -16.91 11.98
N TRP A 62 5.14 -16.18 12.01
CA TRP A 62 4.22 -16.16 13.13
C TRP A 62 3.32 -17.40 13.11
N ARG A 63 3.05 -17.96 14.29
CA ARG A 63 2.15 -19.10 14.43
C ARG A 63 0.75 -18.73 13.96
N GLY A 64 0.24 -19.48 12.98
CA GLY A 64 -1.10 -19.29 12.42
C GLY A 64 -1.19 -18.27 11.29
N TRP A 65 -0.10 -17.59 10.94
CA TRP A 65 -0.05 -16.75 9.75
C TRP A 65 0.22 -17.60 8.51
N HIS A 66 -0.37 -17.20 7.39
CA HIS A 66 -0.18 -17.83 6.07
C HIS A 66 0.80 -17.04 5.18
N HIS A 67 1.52 -16.10 5.77
CA HIS A 67 2.50 -15.24 5.10
C HIS A 67 3.71 -15.06 6.00
N MET A 68 4.82 -14.68 5.39
CA MET A 68 6.08 -14.33 6.06
C MET A 68 6.18 -12.82 6.20
N GLU A 69 6.71 -12.36 7.32
CA GLU A 69 7.11 -10.98 7.51
C GLU A 69 8.62 -10.85 7.28
N ALA A 70 9.07 -9.84 6.56
CA ALA A 70 10.48 -9.50 6.41
C ALA A 70 10.71 -8.04 6.81
N GLU A 71 11.22 -7.83 8.01
CA GLU A 71 11.62 -6.51 8.52
C GLU A 71 13.05 -6.22 8.09
N TRP A 72 13.25 -5.23 7.23
CA TRP A 72 14.56 -4.77 6.78
C TRP A 72 14.96 -3.51 7.53
N THR A 73 16.26 -3.37 7.83
CA THR A 73 16.87 -2.15 8.34
C THR A 73 18.07 -1.83 7.47
N VAL A 74 18.07 -0.65 6.84
CA VAL A 74 19.12 -0.19 5.93
C VAL A 74 19.57 1.20 6.33
N GLY A 75 20.87 1.34 6.54
CA GLY A 75 21.57 2.57 6.85
C GLY A 75 22.49 2.42 8.06
N PRO A 76 23.42 3.37 8.25
CA PRO A 76 23.73 4.49 7.36
C PRO A 76 24.33 4.02 6.03
N ILE A 77 23.74 4.42 4.90
CA ILE A 77 24.25 4.02 3.57
C ILE A 77 25.63 4.70 3.38
N PRO A 78 26.72 3.95 3.13
CA PRO A 78 28.04 4.53 2.98
C PRO A 78 28.14 5.35 1.69
N THR A 79 28.83 6.48 1.78
CA THR A 79 29.13 7.39 0.65
C THR A 79 30.59 7.86 0.66
N SER A 80 31.42 7.34 1.58
CA SER A 80 32.82 7.75 1.76
C SER A 80 33.72 7.43 0.57
N ASP A 81 33.29 6.52 -0.30
CA ASP A 81 33.94 6.19 -1.56
C ASP A 81 33.46 7.04 -2.74
N GLY A 82 32.62 8.06 -2.48
CA GLY A 82 32.11 9.00 -3.47
C GLY A 82 30.93 8.50 -4.29
N PHE A 83 30.38 7.32 -3.99
CA PHE A 83 29.27 6.74 -4.76
C PHE A 83 27.94 6.79 -4.02
N GLY A 84 26.92 7.28 -4.71
CA GLY A 84 25.52 7.08 -4.33
C GLY A 84 25.11 5.61 -4.46
N ARG A 85 24.22 5.18 -3.56
CA ARG A 85 23.70 3.80 -3.49
C ARG A 85 22.20 3.83 -3.33
N GLU A 86 21.55 2.96 -4.09
CA GLU A 86 20.11 2.77 -4.12
C GLU A 86 19.89 1.29 -3.89
N VAL A 87 19.27 0.97 -2.75
CA VAL A 87 19.22 -0.36 -2.16
C VAL A 87 17.87 -0.97 -2.48
N VAL A 88 17.90 -2.18 -3.03
CA VAL A 88 16.69 -2.95 -3.33
C VAL A 88 16.62 -4.19 -2.46
N SER A 89 15.40 -4.53 -2.02
CA SER A 89 15.06 -5.88 -1.59
C SER A 89 14.63 -6.68 -2.81
N ARG A 90 15.22 -7.85 -3.01
CA ARG A 90 15.02 -8.68 -4.21
C ARG A 90 14.56 -10.07 -3.81
N TRP A 91 13.36 -10.43 -4.26
CA TRP A 91 12.72 -11.72 -4.01
C TRP A 91 12.65 -12.52 -5.31
N GLY A 92 13.17 -13.74 -5.29
CA GLY A 92 13.18 -14.65 -6.44
C GLY A 92 12.36 -15.90 -6.17
N THR A 93 11.68 -16.39 -7.20
CA THR A 93 10.91 -17.64 -7.20
C THR A 93 11.18 -18.44 -8.47
N GLU A 94 10.73 -19.70 -8.51
CA GLU A 94 10.78 -20.54 -9.72
C GLU A 94 9.54 -20.39 -10.62
N LEU A 95 8.80 -19.29 -10.47
CA LEU A 95 7.62 -19.00 -11.29
C LEU A 95 8.03 -18.52 -12.69
N SER A 96 7.32 -19.02 -13.71
CA SER A 96 7.51 -18.59 -15.09
C SER A 96 6.53 -17.46 -15.41
N THR A 97 7.00 -16.22 -15.38
CA THR A 97 6.18 -15.00 -15.43
C THR A 97 6.47 -14.13 -16.65
N ASP A 98 7.55 -14.43 -17.39
CA ASP A 98 7.96 -13.71 -18.62
C ASP A 98 8.10 -12.19 -18.42
N GLY A 99 8.63 -11.78 -17.26
CA GLY A 99 8.79 -10.36 -16.89
C GLY A 99 7.48 -9.60 -16.62
N ARG A 100 6.32 -10.28 -16.65
CA ARG A 100 5.04 -9.68 -16.26
C ARG A 100 4.86 -9.71 -14.75
N PHE A 101 4.45 -8.58 -14.21
CA PHE A 101 4.07 -8.42 -12.81
C PHE A 101 2.93 -7.41 -12.67
N TRP A 102 2.38 -7.26 -11.48
CA TRP A 102 1.28 -6.33 -11.19
C TRP A 102 1.66 -5.42 -10.04
N THR A 103 1.32 -4.14 -10.14
CA THR A 103 1.46 -3.15 -9.06
C THR A 103 0.13 -2.48 -8.78
N ASP A 104 -0.12 -2.11 -7.53
CA ASP A 104 -1.33 -1.38 -7.17
C ASP A 104 -1.35 0.04 -7.76
N ALA A 105 -2.56 0.54 -8.01
CA ALA A 105 -2.85 1.94 -8.25
C ALA A 105 -3.41 2.57 -6.97
N ASN A 106 -2.55 3.26 -6.22
CA ASN A 106 -2.90 3.95 -4.97
C ASN A 106 -3.60 3.05 -3.94
N GLY A 107 -3.12 1.82 -3.80
CA GLY A 107 -3.61 0.83 -2.85
C GLY A 107 -4.84 0.06 -3.30
N ARG A 108 -5.30 0.28 -4.54
CA ARG A 108 -6.58 -0.23 -5.06
C ARG A 108 -6.41 -1.20 -6.22
N GLU A 109 -6.60 -0.75 -7.45
CA GLU A 109 -6.66 -1.61 -8.65
C GLU A 109 -5.27 -2.17 -8.97
N MET A 110 -5.20 -3.44 -9.37
CA MET A 110 -3.94 -4.07 -9.73
C MET A 110 -3.66 -3.90 -11.22
N MET A 111 -2.63 -3.11 -11.54
CA MET A 111 -2.27 -2.78 -12.91
C MET A 111 -1.21 -3.75 -13.45
N PRO A 112 -1.44 -4.42 -14.59
CA PRO A 112 -0.43 -5.27 -15.23
C PRO A 112 0.72 -4.43 -15.78
N ARG A 113 1.94 -4.91 -15.59
CA ARG A 113 3.19 -4.32 -16.06
C ARG A 113 3.95 -5.37 -16.86
N ASP A 114 4.32 -5.02 -18.09
CA ASP A 114 5.13 -5.86 -18.98
C ASP A 114 6.51 -5.21 -19.10
N LEU A 115 7.56 -6.01 -18.96
CA LEU A 115 8.95 -5.56 -19.13
C LEU A 115 9.15 -4.89 -20.51
N ASP A 116 9.80 -3.73 -20.52
CA ASP A 116 10.15 -2.98 -21.74
C ASP A 116 8.98 -2.65 -22.69
N LYS A 117 7.77 -2.52 -22.13
CA LYS A 117 6.56 -2.27 -22.91
C LYS A 117 5.75 -1.08 -22.40
N ARG A 118 5.07 -0.43 -23.34
CA ARG A 118 4.10 0.65 -23.11
C ARG A 118 2.84 0.38 -23.92
N GLU A 119 1.68 0.66 -23.35
CA GLU A 119 0.39 0.35 -23.99
C GLU A 119 0.07 1.28 -25.17
N THR A 120 0.49 2.53 -25.07
CA THR A 120 0.06 3.62 -25.97
C THR A 120 1.08 3.99 -27.05
N TRP A 121 2.32 3.48 -26.98
CA TRP A 121 3.35 3.71 -28.01
C TRP A 121 4.40 2.59 -28.01
N THR A 122 5.16 2.48 -29.10
CA THR A 122 6.31 1.58 -29.20
C THR A 122 7.49 2.16 -28.44
N LEU A 123 7.98 1.46 -27.42
CA LEU A 123 9.10 1.91 -26.58
C LEU A 123 10.46 1.65 -27.26
N ASP A 124 11.31 2.68 -27.32
CA ASP A 124 12.74 2.55 -27.55
C ASP A 124 13.43 2.49 -26.18
N VAL A 125 14.01 1.34 -25.83
CA VAL A 125 14.53 1.07 -24.49
C VAL A 125 15.91 1.72 -24.34
N LYS A 126 15.96 2.83 -23.60
CA LYS A 126 17.23 3.51 -23.23
C LYS A 126 17.67 3.20 -21.80
N GLU A 127 16.71 2.97 -20.91
CA GLU A 127 16.92 2.71 -19.49
C GLU A 127 16.26 1.38 -19.12
N PRO A 128 16.93 0.23 -19.34
CA PRO A 128 16.34 -1.11 -19.19
C PRO A 128 16.00 -1.46 -17.73
N VAL A 129 16.60 -0.75 -16.78
CA VAL A 129 16.31 -0.91 -15.34
C VAL A 129 15.29 0.15 -14.91
N ALA A 130 15.66 1.43 -14.95
CA ALA A 130 14.84 2.51 -14.41
C ALA A 130 13.49 2.64 -15.13
N GLY A 131 13.44 2.36 -16.44
CA GLY A 131 12.21 2.38 -17.23
C GLY A 131 11.18 1.32 -16.84
N ASN A 132 11.55 0.36 -15.99
CA ASN A 132 10.68 -0.73 -15.56
C ASN A 132 10.29 -0.66 -14.07
N PHE A 133 10.70 0.39 -13.36
CA PHE A 133 10.22 0.64 -11.99
C PHE A 133 8.85 1.35 -12.01
N TYR A 134 7.93 0.87 -11.18
CA TYR A 134 6.59 1.42 -11.01
C TYR A 134 6.31 1.71 -9.54
N PRO A 135 5.47 2.70 -9.22
CA PRO A 135 5.04 2.92 -7.85
C PRO A 135 4.22 1.74 -7.33
N VAL A 136 4.47 1.39 -6.07
CA VAL A 136 3.71 0.46 -5.25
C VAL A 136 3.38 1.19 -3.96
N THR A 137 2.10 1.28 -3.62
CA THR A 137 1.67 1.90 -2.36
C THR A 137 1.05 0.89 -1.40
N SER A 138 0.83 -0.34 -1.85
CA SER A 138 0.40 -1.42 -0.99
C SER A 138 0.91 -2.80 -1.38
N ALA A 139 0.91 -3.14 -2.67
CA ALA A 139 1.13 -4.51 -3.11
C ALA A 139 1.68 -4.61 -4.53
N ALA A 140 2.58 -5.56 -4.72
CA ALA A 140 2.90 -6.09 -6.04
C ALA A 140 2.91 -7.62 -6.02
N PHE A 141 2.66 -8.23 -7.17
CA PHE A 141 2.71 -9.68 -7.31
C PHE A 141 3.19 -10.12 -8.69
N VAL A 142 3.68 -11.34 -8.76
CA VAL A 142 3.93 -12.09 -9.99
C VAL A 142 3.11 -13.36 -9.98
N ARG A 143 2.66 -13.80 -11.15
CA ARG A 143 1.83 -14.99 -11.30
C ARG A 143 2.32 -15.81 -12.48
N ASP A 144 2.50 -17.10 -12.25
CA ASP A 144 2.70 -18.07 -13.32
C ASP A 144 1.34 -18.37 -13.95
N LEU A 145 1.21 -18.24 -15.26
CA LEU A 145 -0.07 -18.51 -15.94
C LEU A 145 -0.26 -20.00 -16.27
N ALA A 146 0.81 -20.79 -16.22
CA ALA A 146 0.80 -22.23 -16.43
C ALA A 146 0.70 -23.03 -15.11
N LYS A 147 1.17 -22.47 -13.99
CA LYS A 147 1.05 -23.04 -12.65
C LYS A 147 0.04 -22.25 -11.82
N PRO A 148 -0.77 -22.89 -10.95
CA PRO A 148 -1.68 -22.17 -10.07
C PRO A 148 -0.95 -21.57 -8.87
N ALA A 149 0.00 -20.67 -9.10
CA ALA A 149 0.80 -20.03 -8.07
C ALA A 149 1.01 -18.53 -8.35
N GLU A 150 0.82 -17.71 -7.32
CA GLU A 150 1.06 -16.27 -7.28
C GLU A 150 1.93 -15.96 -6.07
N PHE A 151 3.03 -15.26 -6.31
CA PHE A 151 3.89 -14.73 -5.27
C PHE A 151 3.63 -13.24 -5.13
N TYR A 152 3.33 -12.79 -3.92
CA TYR A 152 3.04 -11.41 -3.64
C TYR A 152 3.89 -10.84 -2.52
N VAL A 153 4.08 -9.53 -2.57
CA VAL A 153 4.74 -8.75 -1.55
C VAL A 153 3.90 -7.51 -1.27
N LEU A 154 3.59 -7.29 0.00
CA LEU A 154 2.94 -6.08 0.51
C LEU A 154 3.99 -5.16 1.11
N THR A 155 3.76 -3.85 0.98
CA THR A 155 4.68 -2.81 1.44
C THR A 155 4.05 -1.97 2.53
N ASP A 156 4.81 -1.68 3.60
CA ASP A 156 4.38 -0.82 4.71
C ASP A 156 4.36 0.69 4.37
N ARG A 157 4.86 1.05 3.19
CA ARG A 157 4.96 2.43 2.68
C ARG A 157 5.04 2.44 1.16
N ALA A 158 4.93 3.63 0.57
CA ALA A 158 5.18 3.82 -0.86
C ALA A 158 6.63 3.45 -1.21
N GLN A 159 6.79 2.57 -2.19
CA GLN A 159 8.07 2.12 -2.73
C GLN A 159 7.98 2.06 -4.26
N ALA A 160 9.13 1.92 -4.90
CA ALA A 160 9.20 1.60 -6.32
C ALA A 160 9.50 0.11 -6.47
N ALA A 161 8.77 -0.59 -7.34
CA ALA A 161 8.98 -2.01 -7.59
C ALA A 161 9.10 -2.34 -9.07
N THR A 162 9.76 -3.46 -9.36
CA THR A 162 9.94 -3.98 -10.72
C THR A 162 10.03 -5.50 -10.74
N SER A 163 9.97 -6.08 -11.94
CA SER A 163 10.32 -7.47 -12.25
C SER A 163 11.25 -7.46 -13.47
N LEU A 164 12.56 -7.50 -13.24
CA LEU A 164 13.57 -7.49 -14.32
C LEU A 164 13.89 -8.90 -14.86
N SER A 165 13.39 -9.94 -14.20
CA SER A 165 13.52 -11.33 -14.64
C SER A 165 12.30 -12.14 -14.22
N SER A 166 12.05 -13.25 -14.92
CA SER A 166 10.93 -14.14 -14.62
C SER A 166 10.95 -14.60 -13.16
N GLY A 167 9.78 -14.58 -12.51
CA GLY A 167 9.60 -15.06 -11.14
C GLY A 167 10.16 -14.14 -10.06
N GLN A 168 10.56 -12.92 -10.41
CA GLN A 168 11.25 -12.00 -9.53
C GLN A 168 10.39 -10.78 -9.17
N LEU A 169 10.52 -10.29 -7.94
CA LEU A 169 10.09 -8.94 -7.55
C LEU A 169 11.23 -8.20 -6.85
N GLU A 170 11.47 -6.96 -7.24
CA GLU A 170 12.44 -6.06 -6.62
C GLU A 170 11.74 -4.82 -6.10
N PHE A 171 12.14 -4.36 -4.92
CA PHE A 171 11.59 -3.17 -4.26
C PHE A 171 12.73 -2.26 -3.84
N MET A 172 12.71 -1.00 -4.26
CA MET A 172 13.65 0.00 -3.78
C MET A 172 13.25 0.42 -2.36
N ILE A 173 14.09 0.10 -1.39
CA ILE A 173 13.80 0.24 0.05
C ILE A 173 14.51 1.44 0.69
N HIS A 174 15.65 1.88 0.15
CA HIS A 174 16.33 3.09 0.60
C HIS A 174 17.28 3.63 -0.48
N ARG A 175 17.53 4.94 -0.50
CA ARG A 175 18.38 5.61 -1.47
C ARG A 175 19.21 6.69 -0.78
N ARG A 176 20.46 6.83 -1.22
CA ARG A 176 21.32 7.96 -0.86
C ARG A 176 22.17 8.32 -2.07
N THR A 177 21.98 9.50 -2.64
CA THR A 177 22.73 9.99 -3.80
C THR A 177 23.75 11.05 -3.37
N THR A 178 24.81 11.22 -4.17
CA THR A 178 25.88 12.21 -3.92
C THR A 178 25.77 13.43 -4.83
N THR A 179 24.81 13.43 -5.75
CA THR A 179 24.61 14.46 -6.78
C THR A 179 23.13 14.81 -6.89
N ASP A 180 22.84 16.08 -7.19
CA ASP A 180 21.50 16.57 -7.56
C ASP A 180 21.18 16.20 -9.03
N ASP A 181 19.94 15.81 -9.31
CA ASP A 181 19.50 15.42 -10.65
C ASP A 181 19.01 16.59 -11.52
N ARG A 182 19.15 17.82 -11.02
CA ARG A 182 18.86 19.09 -11.70
C ARG A 182 17.41 19.22 -12.12
N ARG A 183 16.49 18.73 -11.29
CA ARG A 183 15.03 18.92 -11.47
C ARG A 183 14.42 20.01 -10.60
N GLY A 184 15.25 20.76 -9.88
CA GLY A 184 14.87 22.03 -9.24
C GLY A 184 15.00 22.06 -7.73
N VAL A 185 15.27 20.93 -7.06
CA VAL A 185 15.51 20.90 -5.62
C VAL A 185 16.88 21.51 -5.26
N GLY A 186 17.91 21.25 -6.07
CA GLY A 186 19.24 21.87 -5.90
C GLY A 186 20.08 21.23 -4.81
N GLU A 187 19.73 20.03 -4.36
CA GLU A 187 20.42 19.28 -3.31
C GLU A 187 20.44 17.78 -3.67
N PRO A 188 21.52 17.04 -3.37
CA PRO A 188 21.52 15.58 -3.49
C PRO A 188 20.52 14.95 -2.51
N LEU A 189 20.04 13.74 -2.81
CA LEU A 189 19.25 12.95 -1.87
C LEU A 189 20.17 12.36 -0.80
N ASP A 190 20.62 13.20 0.14
CA ASP A 190 21.62 12.88 1.17
C ASP A 190 21.07 13.09 2.59
N GLU A 191 19.99 12.37 2.92
CA GLU A 191 19.35 12.46 4.24
C GLU A 191 20.29 11.99 5.36
N THR A 192 20.43 12.82 6.40
CA THR A 192 21.28 12.56 7.56
C THR A 192 20.48 12.72 8.85
N THR A 193 20.81 11.92 9.86
CA THR A 193 20.34 12.13 11.23
C THR A 193 21.39 12.90 12.02
N CYS A 194 20.95 13.91 12.75
CA CYS A 194 21.75 14.61 13.75
C CYS A 194 21.33 14.07 15.11
N ASP A 195 22.23 13.43 15.86
CA ASP A 195 21.94 12.93 17.21
C ASP A 195 21.94 14.06 18.27
N CYS A 196 21.65 15.30 17.84
CA CYS A 196 21.82 16.51 18.64
C CYS A 196 20.70 17.51 18.32
N HIS A 197 20.03 18.01 19.37
CA HIS A 197 18.95 18.98 19.30
C HIS A 197 19.42 20.40 18.91
N ASP A 198 20.74 20.65 18.90
CA ASP A 198 21.37 21.91 18.51
C ASP A 198 22.32 21.71 17.33
N CYS A 199 22.20 22.57 16.32
CA CYS A 199 22.65 22.42 14.93
C CYS A 199 24.18 22.47 14.68
N ASP A 200 25.02 22.02 15.61
CA ASP A 200 26.48 22.06 15.50
C ASP A 200 27.11 20.66 15.64
N CYS A 201 26.60 19.68 14.88
CA CYS A 201 27.13 18.32 14.93
C CYS A 201 28.28 18.14 13.90
N PRO A 202 29.51 17.82 14.35
CA PRO A 202 30.64 17.55 13.46
C PRO A 202 30.52 16.20 12.72
N VAL A 203 29.57 15.34 13.10
CA VAL A 203 29.36 14.02 12.50
C VAL A 203 27.91 13.91 12.02
N ARG A 204 27.70 14.06 10.70
CA ARG A 204 26.43 13.73 10.04
C ARG A 204 26.44 12.25 9.71
N VAL A 205 25.51 11.50 10.31
CA VAL A 205 25.33 10.07 10.02
C VAL A 205 24.20 9.93 9.01
N GLY A 206 24.36 9.10 7.99
CA GLY A 206 23.31 8.87 6.99
C GLY A 206 22.05 8.26 7.63
N LEU A 207 20.87 8.66 7.16
CA LEU A 207 19.59 8.17 7.67
C LEU A 207 19.52 6.64 7.60
N THR A 208 19.11 6.02 8.70
CA THR A 208 18.79 4.59 8.77
C THR A 208 17.28 4.41 8.76
N VAL A 209 16.79 3.62 7.82
CA VAL A 209 15.36 3.34 7.66
C VAL A 209 15.09 1.89 8.00
N ARG A 210 14.00 1.66 8.72
CA ARG A 210 13.42 0.35 8.95
C ARG A 210 12.04 0.29 8.29
N GLY A 211 11.73 -0.83 7.67
CA GLY A 211 10.39 -1.11 7.17
C GLY A 211 10.15 -2.60 7.00
N THR A 212 8.94 -2.93 6.59
CA THR A 212 8.45 -4.31 6.55
C THR A 212 7.85 -4.66 5.19
N HIS A 213 8.18 -5.87 4.73
CA HIS A 213 7.48 -6.55 3.65
C HIS A 213 6.67 -7.72 4.20
N ILE A 214 5.44 -7.90 3.72
CA ILE A 214 4.65 -9.12 3.96
C ILE A 214 4.60 -9.94 2.68
N LEU A 215 5.02 -11.19 2.74
CA LEU A 215 5.22 -12.03 1.56
C LEU A 215 4.37 -13.29 1.65
N GLY A 216 3.74 -13.66 0.53
CA GLY A 216 2.98 -14.91 0.46
C GLY A 216 3.10 -15.57 -0.91
N LEU A 217 2.96 -16.89 -0.89
CA LEU A 217 2.86 -17.73 -2.08
C LEU A 217 1.53 -18.47 -2.03
N GLU A 218 0.64 -18.15 -2.95
CA GLU A 218 -0.74 -18.59 -2.89
C GLU A 218 -1.29 -19.06 -4.23
N HIS A 219 -2.38 -19.81 -4.17
CA HIS A 219 -3.16 -20.14 -5.36
C HIS A 219 -3.83 -18.85 -5.89
N PRO A 220 -3.81 -18.54 -7.21
CA PRO A 220 -4.32 -17.28 -7.76
C PRO A 220 -5.74 -16.88 -7.33
N GLN A 221 -6.62 -17.87 -7.17
CA GLN A 221 -8.02 -17.73 -6.75
C GLN A 221 -8.16 -17.30 -5.27
N ARG A 222 -7.15 -17.56 -4.44
CA ARG A 222 -7.12 -17.19 -3.00
C ARG A 222 -6.19 -16.02 -2.73
N SER A 223 -5.20 -15.79 -3.59
CA SER A 223 -4.15 -14.80 -3.37
C SER A 223 -4.70 -13.39 -3.17
N SER A 224 -5.70 -12.98 -3.95
CA SER A 224 -6.34 -11.69 -3.74
C SER A 224 -7.00 -11.55 -2.37
N ALA A 225 -7.69 -12.58 -1.88
CA ALA A 225 -8.26 -12.56 -0.53
C ALA A 225 -7.18 -12.41 0.54
N ALA A 226 -6.11 -13.21 0.45
CA ALA A 226 -4.96 -13.14 1.34
C ALA A 226 -4.28 -11.76 1.32
N ARG A 227 -4.03 -11.21 0.12
CA ARG A 227 -3.44 -9.88 -0.07
C ARG A 227 -4.30 -8.78 0.53
N ARG A 228 -5.60 -8.72 0.19
CA ARG A 228 -6.49 -7.65 0.66
C ARG A 228 -6.63 -7.65 2.17
N SER A 229 -6.79 -8.82 2.81
CA SER A 229 -6.87 -8.92 4.27
C SER A 229 -5.56 -8.49 4.94
N ALA A 230 -4.42 -9.08 4.54
CA ALA A 230 -3.13 -8.72 5.12
C ALA A 230 -2.74 -7.26 4.87
N GLN A 231 -3.18 -6.66 3.76
CA GLN A 231 -3.01 -5.23 3.49
C GLN A 231 -3.81 -4.37 4.49
N GLN A 232 -5.03 -4.77 4.88
CA GLN A 232 -5.77 -4.06 5.92
C GLN A 232 -5.09 -4.18 7.29
N ASP A 233 -4.63 -5.39 7.65
CA ASP A 233 -3.94 -5.61 8.91
C ASP A 233 -2.63 -4.80 9.02
N LEU A 234 -1.94 -4.61 7.89
CA LEU A 234 -0.72 -3.80 7.81
C LEU A 234 -1.00 -2.29 7.88
N ASN A 235 -2.07 -1.82 7.24
CA ASN A 235 -2.41 -0.40 7.19
C ASN A 235 -3.11 0.10 8.46
N ASP A 236 -3.94 -0.74 9.07
CA ASP A 236 -4.77 -0.41 10.23
C ASP A 236 -4.48 -1.40 11.38
N PRO A 237 -3.24 -1.46 11.91
CA PRO A 237 -2.89 -2.38 12.98
C PRO A 237 -3.63 -2.03 14.29
N PRO A 238 -3.84 -3.00 15.20
CA PRO A 238 -4.43 -2.75 16.51
C PRO A 238 -3.66 -1.68 17.30
N LEU A 239 -4.38 -0.69 17.82
CA LEU A 239 -3.80 0.33 18.69
C LEU A 239 -3.59 -0.23 20.10
N MET A 240 -2.33 -0.24 20.54
CA MET A 240 -1.98 -0.64 21.90
C MET A 240 -2.05 0.57 22.85
N VAL A 241 -2.85 0.46 23.90
CA VAL A 241 -2.97 1.47 24.97
C VAL A 241 -2.49 0.87 26.28
N PHE A 242 -1.58 1.57 26.95
CA PHE A 242 -1.00 1.14 28.22
C PHE A 242 -1.43 2.11 29.33
N ALA A 243 -1.76 1.58 30.50
CA ALA A 243 -2.10 2.35 31.69
C ALA A 243 -1.38 1.79 32.92
N GLU A 244 -1.17 2.62 33.92
CA GLU A 244 -0.58 2.18 35.19
C GLU A 244 -1.48 1.15 35.87
N ALA A 245 -0.87 0.11 36.43
CA ALA A 245 -1.60 -0.94 37.14
C ALA A 245 -2.36 -0.34 38.34
N GLY A 246 -3.68 -0.53 38.37
CA GLY A 246 -4.56 0.00 39.41
C GLY A 246 -5.19 1.37 39.12
N ALA A 247 -4.85 2.03 38.00
CA ALA A 247 -5.46 3.30 37.59
C ALA A 247 -6.91 3.15 37.09
N LEU A 248 -7.31 1.94 36.67
CA LEU A 248 -8.66 1.63 36.20
C LEU A 248 -9.37 0.77 37.25
N SER A 249 -10.53 1.25 37.74
CA SER A 249 -11.26 0.63 38.86
C SER A 249 -12.00 -0.67 38.50
N SER A 250 -12.00 -1.08 37.23
CA SER A 250 -12.35 -2.41 36.72
C SER A 250 -12.16 -2.41 35.19
N PRO A 251 -11.77 -3.52 34.55
CA PRO A 251 -11.85 -3.61 33.09
C PRO A 251 -13.33 -3.53 32.70
N SER A 252 -13.78 -2.39 32.15
CA SER A 252 -15.08 -2.32 31.49
C SER A 252 -15.08 -3.30 30.31
N SER A 253 -16.16 -4.05 30.11
CA SER A 253 -16.35 -4.84 28.90
C SER A 253 -16.12 -3.94 27.68
N PRO A 254 -15.45 -4.44 26.61
CA PRO A 254 -15.25 -3.67 25.40
C PRO A 254 -16.62 -3.23 24.88
N ALA A 255 -16.90 -1.92 24.95
CA ALA A 255 -18.05 -1.34 24.31
C ALA A 255 -17.69 -1.13 22.85
N THR A 256 -18.22 -1.97 21.95
CA THR A 256 -18.15 -1.68 20.52
C THR A 256 -19.18 -0.60 20.21
N PRO A 257 -18.80 0.55 19.61
CA PRO A 257 -19.79 1.52 19.14
C PRO A 257 -20.63 0.97 17.97
N TRP A 258 -20.25 -0.19 17.44
CA TRP A 258 -20.90 -0.90 16.35
C TRP A 258 -21.93 -1.89 16.88
N ALA A 259 -23.10 -1.93 16.26
CA ALA A 259 -24.13 -2.92 16.56
C ALA A 259 -23.99 -4.21 15.71
N GLY A 260 -23.12 -4.20 14.69
CA GLY A 260 -22.86 -5.35 13.81
C GLY A 260 -21.48 -5.31 13.14
N ALA A 261 -21.11 -6.40 12.47
CA ALA A 261 -19.87 -6.51 11.70
C ALA A 261 -20.09 -6.15 10.22
N LEU A 262 -19.07 -5.58 9.58
CA LEU A 262 -19.08 -5.36 8.14
C LEU A 262 -18.86 -6.67 7.38
N PRO A 263 -19.42 -6.80 6.16
CA PRO A 263 -19.04 -7.87 5.24
C PRO A 263 -17.52 -7.89 4.99
N SER A 264 -16.93 -9.07 4.82
CA SER A 264 -15.47 -9.22 4.65
C SER A 264 -14.90 -8.56 3.38
N ASN A 265 -15.76 -8.18 2.42
CA ASN A 265 -15.40 -7.42 1.23
C ASN A 265 -15.63 -5.90 1.34
N VAL A 266 -16.00 -5.40 2.53
CA VAL A 266 -16.24 -3.99 2.82
C VAL A 266 -15.28 -3.49 3.91
N HIS A 267 -14.62 -2.38 3.64
CA HIS A 267 -13.77 -1.67 4.58
C HIS A 267 -14.36 -0.31 4.96
N LEU A 268 -14.28 0.02 6.24
CA LEU A 268 -14.60 1.34 6.76
C LEU A 268 -13.42 2.29 6.50
N LEU A 269 -13.50 3.05 5.43
CA LEU A 269 -12.44 3.98 5.04
C LEU A 269 -12.46 5.29 5.83
N THR A 270 -13.63 5.74 6.26
CA THR A 270 -13.75 6.97 7.03
C THR A 270 -14.97 6.90 7.95
N LEU A 271 -14.75 7.27 9.21
CA LEU A 271 -15.81 7.65 10.13
C LEU A 271 -15.37 8.92 10.84
N LEU A 272 -16.05 10.02 10.58
CA LEU A 272 -15.68 11.34 11.11
C LEU A 272 -16.92 12.08 11.58
N GLU A 273 -16.90 12.65 12.79
CA GLU A 273 -17.93 13.60 13.21
C GLU A 273 -17.68 14.97 12.57
N THR A 274 -18.73 15.52 11.98
CA THR A 274 -18.72 16.85 11.37
C THR A 274 -19.06 17.91 12.41
N GLU A 275 -18.71 19.17 12.15
CA GLU A 275 -19.05 20.32 13.03
C GLU A 275 -20.55 20.47 13.31
N ARG A 276 -21.41 19.83 12.50
CA ARG A 276 -22.87 19.88 12.63
C ARG A 276 -23.43 18.70 13.44
N GLY A 277 -22.58 17.89 14.08
CA GLY A 277 -22.98 16.71 14.85
C GLY A 277 -23.50 15.55 14.00
N ALA A 278 -23.28 15.57 12.69
CA ALA A 278 -23.53 14.45 11.79
C ALA A 278 -22.23 13.66 11.55
N LEU A 279 -22.33 12.39 11.17
CA LEU A 279 -21.20 11.55 10.81
C LEU A 279 -20.98 11.56 9.29
N LEU A 280 -19.73 11.71 8.85
CA LEU A 280 -19.27 11.42 7.51
C LEU A 280 -18.77 9.98 7.48
N LEU A 281 -19.50 9.11 6.78
CA LEU A 281 -19.19 7.69 6.63
C LEU A 281 -18.69 7.41 5.21
N ARG A 282 -17.54 6.73 5.07
CA ARG A 282 -17.09 6.15 3.81
C ARG A 282 -16.87 4.66 3.95
N LEU A 283 -17.49 3.91 3.05
CA LEU A 283 -17.28 2.48 2.90
C LEU A 283 -16.66 2.21 1.53
N ALA A 284 -15.68 1.32 1.49
CA ALA A 284 -14.98 0.91 0.28
C ALA A 284 -15.16 -0.59 0.07
N HIS A 285 -15.53 -0.98 -1.16
CA HIS A 285 -15.41 -2.37 -1.58
C HIS A 285 -13.95 -2.68 -1.88
N LEU A 286 -13.42 -3.74 -1.26
CA LEU A 286 -11.99 -4.08 -1.30
C LEU A 286 -11.56 -4.75 -2.61
N TYR A 287 -12.46 -5.48 -3.25
CA TYR A 287 -12.15 -6.35 -4.39
C TYR A 287 -12.59 -5.78 -5.73
N GLU A 288 -11.87 -6.18 -6.78
CA GLU A 288 -12.23 -6.03 -8.18
C GLU A 288 -13.32 -7.01 -8.62
N ALA A 289 -14.00 -6.70 -9.73
CA ALA A 289 -15.05 -7.57 -10.26
C ALA A 289 -14.44 -8.90 -10.71
N GLY A 290 -14.95 -10.01 -10.19
CA GLY A 290 -14.44 -11.36 -10.48
C GLY A 290 -13.18 -11.75 -9.68
N GLU A 291 -12.68 -10.88 -8.81
CA GLU A 291 -11.58 -11.18 -7.89
C GLU A 291 -12.08 -11.99 -6.67
N ALA A 292 -11.32 -12.96 -6.18
CA ALA A 292 -11.62 -13.69 -4.93
C ALA A 292 -13.02 -14.38 -4.84
N GLY A 293 -13.59 -14.83 -5.97
CA GLY A 293 -14.86 -15.54 -5.99
C GLY A 293 -16.03 -14.70 -5.48
N SER A 294 -16.70 -15.13 -4.41
CA SER A 294 -17.83 -14.39 -3.82
C SER A 294 -17.43 -13.05 -3.21
N LEU A 295 -16.17 -12.85 -2.81
CA LEU A 295 -15.70 -11.59 -2.23
C LEU A 295 -15.65 -10.46 -3.25
N GLY A 296 -15.49 -10.78 -4.54
CA GLY A 296 -15.61 -9.84 -5.66
C GLY A 296 -17.04 -9.64 -6.16
N SER A 297 -18.04 -10.13 -5.45
CA SER A 297 -19.46 -9.86 -5.71
C SER A 297 -19.91 -8.62 -4.93
N PRO A 298 -20.98 -7.90 -5.35
CA PRO A 298 -21.39 -6.70 -4.64
C PRO A 298 -21.81 -6.98 -3.19
N ALA A 299 -21.56 -6.02 -2.31
CA ALA A 299 -21.82 -6.13 -0.88
C ALA A 299 -23.07 -5.32 -0.50
N CYS A 300 -23.87 -5.86 0.44
CA CYS A 300 -25.02 -5.17 1.02
C CYS A 300 -24.73 -4.81 2.48
N VAL A 301 -24.77 -3.51 2.82
CA VAL A 301 -24.55 -2.99 4.17
C VAL A 301 -25.82 -2.29 4.66
N ASP A 302 -26.23 -2.54 5.89
CA ASP A 302 -27.26 -1.72 6.55
C ASP A 302 -26.57 -0.74 7.51
N ILE A 303 -26.67 0.56 7.23
CA ILE A 303 -26.06 1.60 8.08
C ILE A 303 -26.73 1.64 9.46
N GLY A 304 -28.01 1.26 9.57
CA GLY A 304 -28.72 1.15 10.85
C GLY A 304 -28.21 -0.01 11.71
N GLU A 305 -27.96 -1.19 11.13
CA GLU A 305 -27.34 -2.31 11.85
C GLU A 305 -25.89 -2.00 12.23
N LEU A 306 -25.20 -1.20 11.43
CA LEU A 306 -23.80 -0.84 11.67
C LEU A 306 -23.65 0.14 12.85
N LEU A 307 -24.44 1.23 12.86
CA LEU A 307 -24.31 2.35 13.80
C LEU A 307 -25.41 2.37 14.90
N GLY A 308 -26.34 1.42 14.87
CA GLY A 308 -27.39 1.25 15.86
C GLY A 308 -28.67 2.07 15.62
N ASP A 309 -29.64 1.92 16.53
CA ASP A 309 -31.00 2.43 16.36
C ASP A 309 -31.13 3.95 16.36
N SER A 310 -30.10 4.65 16.84
CA SER A 310 -30.04 6.11 16.84
C SER A 310 -29.97 6.70 15.44
N VAL A 311 -29.69 5.95 14.37
CA VAL A 311 -29.66 6.52 13.02
C VAL A 311 -31.04 7.09 12.63
N SER A 312 -31.10 8.40 12.41
CA SER A 312 -32.33 9.13 12.07
C SER A 312 -32.42 9.52 10.59
N ALA A 313 -31.28 9.73 9.92
CA ALA A 313 -31.22 10.00 8.50
C ALA A 313 -29.89 9.56 7.88
N VAL A 314 -29.94 9.11 6.63
CA VAL A 314 -28.78 8.78 5.81
C VAL A 314 -28.91 9.51 4.48
N ARG A 315 -27.84 10.19 4.03
CA ARG A 315 -27.81 10.94 2.78
C ARG A 315 -26.50 10.72 2.04
N GLU A 316 -26.57 10.14 0.84
CA GLU A 316 -25.38 9.95 0.01
C GLU A 316 -24.79 11.28 -0.49
N LEU A 317 -23.47 11.35 -0.51
CA LEU A 317 -22.66 12.50 -0.90
C LEU A 317 -21.72 12.14 -2.06
N SER A 318 -21.05 13.17 -2.59
CA SER A 318 -19.86 12.97 -3.40
C SER A 318 -18.69 12.44 -2.54
N LEU A 319 -17.65 11.93 -3.19
CA LEU A 319 -16.45 11.42 -2.50
C LEU A 319 -15.82 12.46 -1.55
N THR A 320 -15.87 13.74 -1.92
CA THR A 320 -15.34 14.85 -1.12
C THR A 320 -16.27 15.30 0.01
N GLY A 321 -17.41 14.63 0.22
CA GLY A 321 -18.37 14.97 1.27
C GLY A 321 -19.27 16.16 0.92
N THR A 322 -19.43 16.48 -0.37
CA THR A 322 -20.34 17.54 -0.84
C THR A 322 -21.62 16.95 -1.45
N PRO A 323 -22.75 17.69 -1.54
CA PRO A 323 -23.95 17.19 -2.20
C PRO A 323 -23.67 16.69 -3.63
N ARG A 324 -24.23 15.54 -4.00
CA ARG A 324 -24.09 15.01 -5.36
C ARG A 324 -24.77 15.97 -6.35
N ARG A 325 -24.12 16.21 -7.49
CA ARG A 325 -24.75 16.87 -8.63
C ARG A 325 -25.62 15.87 -9.38
N ASP A 326 -26.64 16.38 -10.07
CA ASP A 326 -27.51 15.60 -10.93
C ASP A 326 -26.66 14.73 -11.90
N PRO A 327 -26.83 13.39 -11.90
CA PRO A 327 -26.15 12.50 -12.85
C PRO A 327 -26.35 12.91 -14.31
N GLN A 328 -27.49 13.54 -14.66
CA GLN A 328 -27.76 14.04 -16.00
C GLN A 328 -26.88 15.23 -16.39
N ALA A 329 -26.28 15.93 -15.42
CA ALA A 329 -25.34 17.01 -15.65
C ALA A 329 -23.91 16.53 -16.01
N ARG A 330 -23.65 15.21 -16.03
CA ARG A 330 -22.36 14.67 -16.49
C ARG A 330 -22.21 14.90 -17.99
N ARG A 331 -21.17 15.63 -18.39
CA ARG A 331 -20.81 15.82 -19.80
C ARG A 331 -20.55 14.46 -20.45
N ARG A 332 -21.28 14.16 -21.52
CA ARG A 332 -21.09 12.96 -22.32
C ARG A 332 -20.06 13.26 -23.40
N PHE A 333 -18.94 12.55 -23.37
CA PHE A 333 -17.93 12.61 -24.42
C PHE A 333 -18.11 11.40 -25.35
N GLY A 334 -18.08 11.63 -26.67
CA GLY A 334 -18.09 10.53 -27.62
C GLY A 334 -16.74 9.82 -27.59
N SER A 335 -16.68 8.59 -27.07
CA SER A 335 -15.47 7.75 -27.15
C SER A 335 -15.55 6.81 -28.35
N ARG A 336 -14.44 6.67 -29.08
CA ARG A 336 -14.32 5.70 -30.17
C ARG A 336 -14.07 4.34 -29.51
N ARG A 337 -15.13 3.52 -29.45
CA ARG A 337 -15.20 2.18 -28.83
C ARG A 337 -15.13 2.16 -27.31
N LEU A 338 -16.30 2.14 -26.67
CA LEU A 338 -16.58 1.24 -25.56
C LEU A 338 -17.99 0.72 -25.76
N SER A 339 -18.14 -0.60 -25.89
CA SER A 339 -19.44 -1.22 -25.63
C SER A 339 -19.77 -0.89 -24.17
N PRO A 340 -20.99 -0.42 -23.84
CA PRO A 340 -21.37 -0.26 -22.45
C PRO A 340 -21.17 -1.60 -21.75
N VAL A 341 -20.36 -1.63 -20.70
CA VAL A 341 -20.40 -2.74 -19.75
C VAL A 341 -21.76 -2.59 -19.08
N ASN A 342 -22.73 -3.39 -19.53
CA ASN A 342 -23.98 -3.60 -18.82
C ASN A 342 -23.64 -4.36 -17.54
N ALA A 343 -23.05 -3.69 -16.56
CA ALA A 343 -23.25 -4.07 -15.18
C ALA A 343 -24.68 -3.65 -14.87
N THR A 344 -25.64 -4.52 -15.19
CA THR A 344 -26.89 -4.49 -14.45
C THR A 344 -26.48 -4.55 -12.99
N GLU A 345 -26.84 -3.54 -12.21
CA GLU A 345 -27.10 -3.73 -10.79
C GLU A 345 -28.05 -4.92 -10.75
N ALA A 346 -27.51 -6.13 -10.62
CA ALA A 346 -28.32 -7.27 -10.28
C ALA A 346 -29.09 -6.83 -9.05
N GLU A 347 -30.41 -7.04 -9.04
CA GLU A 347 -31.29 -6.75 -7.91
C GLU A 347 -30.79 -7.52 -6.69
N ILE A 348 -29.77 -6.98 -6.04
CA ILE A 348 -29.29 -7.46 -4.75
C ILE A 348 -30.28 -6.86 -3.79
N GLU A 349 -31.31 -7.65 -3.49
CA GLU A 349 -32.28 -7.31 -2.48
C GLU A 349 -31.57 -7.29 -1.13
N CYS A 350 -31.23 -6.10 -0.68
CA CYS A 350 -31.05 -5.79 0.73
C CYS A 350 -32.41 -5.78 1.46
N SER A 351 -33.23 -6.81 1.26
CA SER A 351 -34.60 -6.87 1.76
C SER A 351 -34.64 -6.93 3.29
N GLY A 352 -35.60 -6.21 3.90
CA GLY A 352 -35.79 -6.18 5.35
C GLY A 352 -34.85 -5.26 6.15
N LYS A 353 -33.95 -4.52 5.49
CA LYS A 353 -32.98 -3.61 6.11
C LYS A 353 -33.52 -2.18 6.27
N ARG A 354 -33.12 -1.47 7.34
CA ARG A 354 -33.61 -0.12 7.69
C ARG A 354 -32.94 0.96 6.83
N TRP A 355 -31.63 0.85 6.60
CA TRP A 355 -30.86 1.77 5.75
C TRP A 355 -29.93 0.99 4.81
N PRO A 356 -30.49 0.25 3.82
CA PRO A 356 -29.71 -0.60 2.94
C PRO A 356 -28.90 0.18 1.91
N GLU A 357 -27.62 -0.16 1.80
CA GLU A 357 -26.70 0.40 0.81
C GLU A 357 -25.90 -0.72 0.14
N VAL A 358 -25.90 -0.71 -1.20
CA VAL A 358 -25.13 -1.66 -2.00
C VAL A 358 -23.81 -1.03 -2.43
N LEU A 359 -22.71 -1.76 -2.31
CA LEU A 359 -21.41 -1.40 -2.86
C LEU A 359 -21.02 -2.41 -3.95
N MET A 360 -20.87 -1.93 -5.18
CA MET A 360 -20.31 -2.75 -6.25
C MET A 360 -18.79 -2.90 -6.08
N PRO A 361 -18.16 -3.91 -6.70
CA PRO A 361 -16.71 -4.06 -6.72
C PRO A 361 -16.00 -2.74 -7.05
N MET A 362 -14.93 -2.45 -6.31
CA MET A 362 -14.15 -1.21 -6.39
C MET A 362 -14.87 0.11 -6.07
N GLN A 363 -16.15 0.10 -5.68
CA GLN A 363 -16.80 1.35 -5.31
C GLN A 363 -16.34 1.88 -3.95
N ILE A 364 -16.24 3.20 -3.86
CA ILE A 364 -16.21 3.93 -2.59
C ILE A 364 -17.45 4.82 -2.60
N ARG A 365 -18.28 4.68 -1.58
CA ARG A 365 -19.48 5.49 -1.40
C ARG A 365 -19.37 6.28 -0.10
N THR A 366 -20.00 7.44 -0.07
CA THR A 366 -19.85 8.43 1.01
C THR A 366 -21.23 8.90 1.45
N TRP A 367 -21.47 8.96 2.75
CA TRP A 367 -22.74 9.35 3.31
C TRP A 367 -22.57 10.35 4.46
N GLU A 368 -23.53 11.26 4.60
CA GLU A 368 -23.83 11.95 5.84
C GLU A 368 -24.85 11.11 6.61
N VAL A 369 -24.55 10.75 7.85
CA VAL A 369 -25.44 10.01 8.75
C VAL A 369 -25.77 10.89 9.95
N ARG A 370 -27.06 11.08 10.24
CA ARG A 370 -27.52 11.82 11.42
C ARG A 370 -27.99 10.85 12.50
N LEU A 371 -27.61 11.14 13.73
CA LEU A 371 -28.05 10.39 14.91
C LEU A 371 -29.17 11.16 15.63
N GLY A 372 -30.21 10.46 16.08
CA GLY A 372 -31.30 11.00 16.89
C GLY A 372 -30.80 11.26 18.31
N GLY A 373 -30.94 12.52 18.75
CA GLY A 373 -30.45 12.99 20.06
C GLY A 373 -29.38 14.10 19.96
N ALA A 374 -28.77 14.31 18.80
CA ALA A 374 -27.98 15.52 18.55
C ALA A 374 -28.95 16.71 18.40
N ASN A 375 -28.88 17.66 19.33
CA ASN A 375 -29.73 18.86 19.40
C ASN A 375 -30.05 19.45 18.02
N GLN A 376 -31.33 19.49 17.67
CA GLN A 376 -31.84 20.12 16.45
C GLN A 376 -31.78 21.66 16.47
N ASP A 377 -30.99 22.28 17.34
CA ASP A 377 -31.06 23.72 17.62
C ASP A 377 -30.02 24.60 16.89
N ILE A 378 -29.22 24.07 15.95
CA ILE A 378 -28.19 24.89 15.25
C ILE A 378 -28.46 25.08 13.74
N ALA A 379 -29.66 24.74 13.25
CA ALA A 379 -30.00 24.95 11.83
C ALA A 379 -31.18 25.91 11.59
N ALA A 380 -31.44 26.82 12.52
CA ALA A 380 -32.37 27.93 12.35
C ALA A 380 -31.71 29.30 12.58
N SER A 381 -30.44 29.48 12.18
CA SER A 381 -29.90 30.82 11.88
C SER A 381 -28.61 30.72 11.07
N ARG A 382 -28.70 30.82 9.75
CA ARG A 382 -27.78 31.55 8.87
C ARG A 382 -28.25 31.48 7.43
#